data_AF-A0A2D6X1S1-F1
#
_entry.id   AF-A0A2D6X1S1-F1
#
_cell.length_a   1.000
_cell.length_b   1.000
_cell.length_c   1.000
_cell.angle_alpha   90.00
_cell.angle_beta   90.00
_cell.angle_gamma   90.00
#
_symmetry.space_group_name_H-M   'P 1'
#
loop_
_entity.id
_entity.type
_entity.pdbx_description
1 polymer ?
#
loop_
_entity_poly.entity_id
_entity_poly.type
_entity_poly.pdbx_seq_one_letter_code
_entity_poly.pdbx_strand_id
1 'polypeptide(L)'
;MALVKYKIISFLLRFNVIIGKKLSFWMAQHEADDYVIKNEKFDLRTIPRRIKNLLLHDEDIIERRRAICNDCEFRFGLNCKKCGCFIDAKTKVAGQSCPVGKWDKVIIEDKKVGSVATA
;
A
#
# COMPACT_ATOMS: atom_id res chain seq x y z
N MET A 1 -3.26 56.96 -24.99
CA MET A 1 -3.05 56.64 -23.56
C MET A 1 -4.17 55.79 -22.93
N ALA A 2 -5.46 56.10 -23.16
CA ALA A 2 -6.57 55.35 -22.56
C ALA A 2 -6.66 53.87 -22.98
N LEU A 3 -6.42 53.56 -24.26
CA LEU A 3 -6.52 52.19 -24.79
C LEU A 3 -5.44 51.25 -24.24
N VAL A 4 -4.23 51.79 -23.99
CA VAL A 4 -3.12 51.07 -23.37
C VAL A 4 -3.43 50.77 -21.90
N LYS A 5 -3.95 51.77 -21.17
CA LYS A 5 -4.41 51.59 -19.78
C LYS A 5 -5.50 50.51 -19.67
N TYR A 6 -6.50 50.53 -20.55
CA TYR A 6 -7.56 49.50 -20.59
C TYR A 6 -6.99 48.09 -20.83
N LYS A 7 -6.07 47.93 -21.79
CA LYS A 7 -5.42 46.64 -22.06
C LYS A 7 -4.62 46.11 -20.87
N ILE A 8 -3.88 46.99 -20.18
CA ILE A 8 -3.11 46.63 -18.97
C ILE A 8 -4.06 46.18 -17.86
N ILE A 9 -5.12 46.96 -17.59
CA ILE A 9 -6.11 46.62 -16.56
C ILE A 9 -6.80 45.29 -16.89
N SER A 10 -7.19 45.07 -18.14
CA SER A 10 -7.82 43.82 -18.58
C SER A 10 -6.89 42.62 -18.43
N PHE A 11 -5.60 42.78 -18.75
CA PHE A 11 -4.59 41.75 -18.54
C PHE A 11 -4.42 41.40 -17.06
N LEU A 12 -4.29 42.41 -16.19
CA LEU A 12 -4.16 42.22 -14.74
C LEU A 12 -5.40 41.52 -14.15
N LEU A 13 -6.60 41.88 -14.59
CA LEU A 13 -7.84 41.23 -14.18
C LEU A 13 -7.88 39.75 -14.60
N ARG A 14 -7.50 39.43 -15.85
CA ARG A 14 -7.42 38.04 -16.32
C ARG A 14 -6.39 37.23 -15.54
N PHE A 15 -5.24 37.82 -15.26
CA PHE A 15 -4.19 37.19 -14.47
C PHE A 15 -4.65 36.89 -13.04
N ASN A 16 -5.35 37.85 -12.40
CA ASN A 16 -5.96 37.66 -11.08
C ASN A 16 -6.96 36.48 -11.07
N VAL A 17 -7.86 36.41 -12.06
CA VAL A 17 -8.83 35.30 -12.18
C VAL A 17 -8.14 33.95 -12.37
N ILE A 18 -7.05 33.88 -13.15
CA ILE A 18 -6.29 32.63 -13.36
C ILE A 18 -5.63 32.17 -12.06
N ILE A 19 -5.02 33.09 -11.32
CA ILE A 19 -4.41 32.79 -10.02
C ILE A 19 -5.47 32.29 -9.05
N GLY A 20 -6.61 32.97 -8.97
CA GLY A 20 -7.72 32.58 -8.09
C GLY A 20 -8.22 31.16 -8.39
N LYS A 21 -8.44 30.82 -9.68
CA LYS A 21 -8.85 29.47 -10.10
C LYS A 21 -7.80 28.40 -9.76
N LYS A 22 -6.51 28.73 -9.90
CA LYS A 22 -5.43 27.81 -9.56
C LYS A 22 -5.36 27.58 -8.05
N LEU A 23 -5.48 28.63 -7.25
CA LEU A 23 -5.53 28.54 -5.79
C LEU A 23 -6.73 27.71 -5.31
N SER A 24 -7.92 27.93 -5.86
CA SER A 24 -9.11 27.15 -5.49
C SER A 24 -8.95 25.66 -5.82
N PHE A 25 -8.32 25.35 -6.97
CA PHE A 25 -8.00 23.96 -7.33
C PHE A 25 -7.00 23.34 -6.35
N TRP A 26 -5.94 24.08 -5.98
CA TRP A 26 -4.93 23.62 -5.03
C TRP A 26 -5.51 23.38 -3.64
N MET A 27 -6.42 24.26 -3.18
CA MET A 27 -7.13 24.08 -1.91
C MET A 27 -8.00 22.81 -1.92
N ALA A 28 -8.76 22.59 -3.00
CA ALA A 28 -9.58 21.39 -3.14
C ALA A 28 -8.73 20.10 -3.16
N GLN A 29 -7.56 20.15 -3.80
CA GLN A 29 -6.64 19.03 -3.81
C GLN A 29 -6.09 18.74 -2.40
N HIS A 30 -5.66 19.76 -1.66
CA HIS A 30 -5.17 19.61 -0.29
C HIS A 30 -6.26 19.07 0.65
N GLU A 31 -7.50 19.53 0.51
CA GLU A 31 -8.63 19.04 1.29
C GLU A 31 -8.93 17.56 0.98
N ALA A 32 -8.86 17.17 -0.29
CA ALA A 32 -9.02 15.78 -0.68
C ALA A 32 -7.90 14.89 -0.11
N ASP A 33 -6.65 15.35 -0.14
CA ASP A 33 -5.51 14.63 0.43
C ASP A 33 -5.66 14.47 1.96
N ASP A 34 -6.05 15.54 2.66
CA ASP A 34 -6.35 15.49 4.10
C ASP A 34 -7.50 14.53 4.44
N TYR A 35 -8.54 14.49 3.59
CA TYR A 35 -9.65 13.56 3.75
C TYR A 35 -9.19 12.11 3.59
N VAL A 36 -8.40 11.81 2.56
CA VAL A 36 -7.84 10.47 2.36
C VAL A 36 -7.02 10.07 3.57
N ILE A 37 -6.05 10.88 4.02
CA ILE A 37 -5.21 10.59 5.18
C ILE A 37 -6.04 10.31 6.44
N LYS A 38 -7.10 11.10 6.68
CA LYS A 38 -7.99 10.90 7.84
C LYS A 38 -8.85 9.64 7.74
N ASN A 39 -9.22 9.23 6.53
CA ASN A 39 -10.11 8.10 6.27
C ASN A 39 -9.39 6.85 5.73
N GLU A 40 -8.06 6.86 5.63
CA GLU A 40 -7.22 5.72 5.20
C GLU A 40 -7.11 4.64 6.30
N LYS A 41 -8.19 4.36 7.00
CA LYS A 41 -8.25 3.19 7.87
C LYS A 41 -8.79 2.03 7.06
N PHE A 42 -7.88 1.22 6.53
CA PHE A 42 -8.18 -0.13 6.12
C PHE A 42 -8.64 -0.93 7.35
N ASP A 43 -9.94 -0.86 7.64
CA ASP A 43 -10.51 -1.51 8.81
C ASP A 43 -10.52 -3.04 8.61
N LEU A 44 -9.59 -3.72 9.28
CA LEU A 44 -9.47 -5.18 9.25
C LEU A 44 -10.79 -5.88 9.62
N ARG A 45 -11.71 -5.21 10.34
CA ARG A 45 -13.03 -5.75 10.69
C ARG A 45 -13.98 -5.79 9.51
N THR A 46 -13.96 -4.77 8.63
CA THR A 46 -14.86 -4.67 7.47
C THR A 46 -14.36 -5.44 6.24
N ILE A 47 -13.11 -5.92 6.27
CA ILE A 47 -12.55 -6.74 5.19
C ILE A 47 -13.43 -7.97 4.92
N PRO A 48 -13.71 -8.28 3.64
CA PRO A 48 -14.44 -9.49 3.24
C PRO A 48 -13.83 -10.77 3.82
N ARG A 49 -14.68 -11.73 4.23
CA ARG A 49 -14.22 -13.03 4.77
C ARG A 49 -13.23 -13.76 3.87
N ARG A 50 -13.36 -13.63 2.55
CA ARG A 50 -12.41 -14.23 1.59
C ARG A 50 -10.97 -13.77 1.80
N ILE A 51 -10.77 -12.48 2.07
CA ILE A 51 -9.44 -11.92 2.31
C ILE A 51 -8.95 -12.35 3.70
N LYS A 52 -9.82 -12.40 4.72
CA LYS A 52 -9.45 -12.91 6.05
C LYS A 52 -8.95 -14.35 5.98
N ASN A 53 -9.63 -15.21 5.22
CA ASN A 53 -9.24 -16.61 5.03
C ASN A 53 -7.95 -16.79 4.23
N LEU A 54 -7.41 -15.74 3.60
CA LEU A 54 -6.15 -15.79 2.87
C LEU A 54 -4.94 -15.58 3.82
N LEU A 55 -5.19 -14.99 4.98
CA LEU A 55 -4.17 -14.70 5.98
C LEU A 55 -3.96 -15.90 6.91
N LEU A 56 -2.71 -16.18 7.20
CA LEU A 56 -2.32 -17.09 8.28
C LEU A 56 -2.59 -16.40 9.61
N HIS A 57 -3.15 -17.17 10.54
CA HIS A 57 -3.32 -16.78 11.94
C HIS A 57 -2.39 -17.55 12.88
N ASP A 58 -1.64 -18.50 12.34
CA ASP A 58 -0.65 -19.28 13.07
C ASP A 58 0.67 -18.48 13.11
N GLU A 59 0.95 -17.88 14.27
CA GLU A 59 2.14 -17.07 14.48
C GLU A 59 3.43 -17.89 14.37
N ASP A 60 3.42 -19.19 14.68
CA ASP A 60 4.63 -20.03 14.63
C ASP A 60 5.11 -20.19 13.18
N ILE A 61 4.17 -20.37 12.25
CA ILE A 61 4.47 -20.48 10.82
C ILE A 61 4.93 -19.14 10.25
N ILE A 62 4.27 -18.05 10.65
CA ILE A 62 4.62 -16.69 10.21
C ILE A 62 6.02 -16.34 10.69
N GLU A 63 6.34 -16.61 11.95
CA GLU A 63 7.66 -16.34 12.52
C GLU A 63 8.73 -17.23 11.91
N ARG A 64 8.44 -18.53 11.67
CA ARG A 64 9.36 -19.41 10.93
C ARG A 64 9.68 -18.87 9.54
N ARG A 65 8.67 -18.46 8.77
CA ARG A 65 8.87 -17.86 7.43
C ARG A 65 9.64 -16.54 7.53
N ARG A 66 9.39 -15.73 8.57
CA ARG A 66 10.08 -14.45 8.81
C ARG A 66 11.54 -14.69 9.18
N ALA A 67 11.85 -15.65 10.04
CA ALA A 67 13.20 -16.06 10.41
C ALA A 67 14.01 -16.49 9.18
N ILE A 68 13.43 -17.33 8.33
CA ILE A 68 14.04 -17.73 7.04
C ILE A 68 14.37 -16.50 6.17
N CYS A 69 13.49 -15.50 6.14
CA CYS A 69 13.71 -14.25 5.42
C CYS A 69 14.71 -13.32 6.11
N ASN A 70 14.85 -13.37 7.44
CA ASN A 70 15.81 -12.59 8.21
C ASN A 70 17.25 -13.06 7.92
N ASP A 71 17.45 -14.38 7.81
CA ASP A 71 18.75 -15.00 7.50
C ASP A 71 19.03 -15.13 6.00
N CYS A 72 18.15 -14.58 5.15
CA CYS A 72 18.27 -14.71 3.71
C CYS A 72 19.23 -13.66 3.12
N GLU A 73 20.19 -14.11 2.32
CA GLU A 73 21.11 -13.26 1.54
C GLU A 73 20.41 -12.23 0.63
N PHE A 74 19.16 -12.48 0.25
CA PHE A 74 18.37 -11.57 -0.59
C PHE A 74 17.59 -10.53 0.21
N ARG A 75 17.68 -10.50 1.54
CA ARG A 75 17.01 -9.49 2.35
C ARG A 75 17.59 -8.10 2.07
N PHE A 76 16.70 -7.11 1.99
CA PHE A 76 17.05 -5.69 1.86
C PHE A 76 16.07 -4.84 2.66
N GLY A 77 16.47 -4.50 3.89
CA GLY A 77 15.60 -3.79 4.82
C GLY A 77 14.34 -4.59 5.13
N LEU A 78 13.18 -4.05 4.78
CA LEU A 78 11.86 -4.67 4.97
C LEU A 78 11.42 -5.55 3.78
N ASN A 79 12.19 -5.53 2.68
CA ASN A 79 11.86 -6.16 1.41
C ASN A 79 12.89 -7.22 1.02
N CYS A 80 12.62 -8.01 -0.02
CA CYS A 80 13.58 -8.94 -0.60
C CYS A 80 13.98 -8.52 -2.02
N LYS A 81 15.28 -8.57 -2.35
CA LYS A 81 15.85 -8.16 -3.64
C LYS A 81 15.43 -9.05 -4.81
N LYS A 82 15.01 -10.29 -4.54
CA LYS A 82 14.57 -11.24 -5.58
C LYS A 82 13.10 -11.10 -5.95
N CYS A 83 12.21 -10.93 -4.96
CA CYS A 83 10.76 -10.83 -5.19
C CYS A 83 10.23 -9.39 -5.18
N GLY A 84 10.96 -8.43 -4.61
CA GLY A 84 10.47 -7.07 -4.32
C GLY A 84 9.40 -7.00 -3.21
N CYS A 85 9.11 -8.13 -2.55
CA CYS A 85 7.99 -8.25 -1.62
C CYS A 85 8.33 -7.71 -0.22
N PHE A 86 7.34 -7.05 0.42
CA PHE A 86 7.38 -6.72 1.84
C PHE A 86 7.32 -8.01 2.66
N ILE A 87 8.39 -8.31 3.39
CA ILE A 87 8.56 -9.60 4.08
C ILE A 87 7.42 -9.79 5.09
N ASP A 88 7.10 -8.76 5.87
CA ASP A 88 6.05 -8.86 6.91
C ASP A 88 4.66 -9.18 6.34
N ALA A 89 4.32 -8.62 5.19
CA ALA A 89 3.04 -8.87 4.54
C ALA A 89 3.02 -10.26 3.89
N LYS A 90 4.09 -10.63 3.17
CA LYS A 90 4.11 -11.87 2.39
C LYS A 90 4.14 -13.12 3.26
N THR A 91 4.84 -13.10 4.39
CA THR A 91 4.90 -14.27 5.30
C THR A 91 3.54 -14.60 5.91
N LYS A 92 2.67 -13.60 6.09
CA LYS A 92 1.29 -13.73 6.61
C LYS A 92 0.29 -14.29 5.60
N VAL A 93 0.65 -14.47 4.33
CA VAL A 93 -0.29 -14.96 3.31
C VAL A 93 -0.11 -16.47 3.11
N ALA A 94 -1.17 -17.25 3.33
CA ALA A 94 -1.11 -18.71 3.33
C ALA A 94 -0.73 -19.28 1.95
N GLY A 95 -1.41 -18.80 0.90
CA GLY A 95 -1.21 -19.23 -0.47
C GLY A 95 0.06 -18.72 -1.16
N GLN A 96 0.89 -17.94 -0.48
CA GLN A 96 2.16 -17.47 -1.02
C GLN A 96 3.28 -18.47 -0.72
N SER A 97 4.31 -18.46 -1.56
CA SER A 97 5.56 -19.19 -1.37
C SER A 97 6.76 -18.30 -1.70
N CYS A 98 7.94 -18.76 -1.30
CA CYS A 98 9.19 -18.11 -1.66
C CYS A 98 9.57 -18.46 -3.11
N PRO A 99 9.82 -17.49 -4.01
CA PRO A 99 10.16 -17.78 -5.41
C PRO A 99 11.53 -18.46 -5.56
N VAL A 100 12.37 -18.41 -4.51
CA VAL A 100 13.64 -19.16 -4.44
C VAL A 100 13.51 -20.50 -3.71
N GLY A 101 12.29 -20.91 -3.34
CA GLY A 101 12.02 -22.23 -2.75
C GLY A 101 12.37 -22.38 -1.26
N LYS A 102 12.69 -21.30 -0.53
CA LYS A 102 13.06 -21.40 0.90
C LYS A 102 11.91 -21.75 1.85
N TRP A 103 10.65 -21.58 1.41
CA TRP A 103 9.45 -21.94 2.15
C TRP A 103 8.25 -21.96 1.20
N ASP A 104 7.23 -22.75 1.54
CA ASP A 104 6.11 -23.06 0.66
C ASP A 104 4.75 -22.58 1.14
N LYS A 105 3.76 -22.66 0.23
CA LYS A 105 2.36 -22.37 0.52
C LYS A 105 1.82 -23.34 1.56
N VAL A 106 0.95 -22.81 2.42
CA VAL A 106 0.31 -23.58 3.47
C VAL A 106 -1.18 -23.66 3.17
N ILE A 107 -1.75 -24.85 3.31
CA ILE A 107 -3.19 -25.08 3.10
C ILE A 107 -3.89 -24.82 4.44
N ILE A 108 -4.93 -24.01 4.42
CA ILE A 108 -5.77 -23.76 5.59
C ILE A 108 -6.96 -24.72 5.51
N GLU A 109 -6.89 -25.84 6.23
CA GLU A 109 -8.03 -26.75 6.39
C GLU A 109 -8.77 -26.39 7.68
N ASP A 110 -10.00 -25.90 7.56
CA ASP A 110 -10.95 -25.69 8.69
C ASP A 110 -10.33 -25.17 10.00
N LYS A 111 -9.61 -24.03 9.92
CA LYS A 111 -8.96 -23.35 11.05
C LYS A 111 -7.88 -24.16 11.79
N LYS A 112 -7.38 -25.25 11.21
CA LYS A 112 -6.15 -25.91 11.66
C LYS A 112 -5.12 -25.82 10.55
N VAL A 113 -4.01 -25.15 10.84
CA VAL A 113 -2.95 -24.98 9.85
C VAL A 113 -2.15 -26.27 9.79
N GLY A 114 -2.43 -27.10 8.78
CA GLY A 114 -1.64 -28.29 8.49
C GLY A 114 -0.40 -27.89 7.69
N SER A 115 0.79 -28.10 8.25
CA SER A 115 2.03 -28.01 7.48
C SER A 115 2.06 -29.17 6.49
N VAL A 116 2.04 -28.88 5.19
CA VAL A 116 2.28 -29.91 4.17
C VAL A 116 3.72 -30.42 4.36
N ALA A 117 3.85 -31.67 4.81
CA ALA A 117 5.12 -32.39 4.81
C ALA A 117 5.53 -32.66 3.36
N THR A 118 6.71 -32.19 2.99
CA THR A 118 7.40 -32.56 1.74
C THR A 118 7.86 -34.01 1.84
N ALA A 119 7.50 -34.80 0.83
CA ALA A 119 8.07 -36.12 0.53
C ALA A 119 9.51 -36.01 0.00
#